data_AF-A0A5C7LIL3-F1
#
_entry.id   AF-A0A5C7LIL3-F1
#
_cell.length_a   1.000
_cell.length_b   1.000
_cell.length_c   1.000
_cell.angle_alpha   90.00
_cell.angle_beta   90.00
_cell.angle_gamma   90.00
#
_symmetry.space_group_name_H-M   'P 1'
#
loop_
_entity.id
_entity.type
_entity.pdbx_description
1 polymer ?
#
loop_
_entity_poly.entity_id
_entity_poly.type
_entity_poly.pdbx_seq_one_letter_code
_entity_poly.pdbx_strand_id
1 'polypeptide(L)'
;MNLKDFQIAMIRYAKLKPSSTTPDFKDHDVASFWFEKLKHIPAARLGEAMGELISLQYFPCIDDVRKLCGEQNFSDEDIAREFVPALVSAIERFGSPNMEDAKKHLGPVRWGMVEMIGGWNSVCDYDYDEIKNLTAQWRELAIIYLKKNRANKTGGLIEIDRPKNNLTLANSNKIE
;
A
#
# COMPACT_ATOMS: atom_id res chain seq x y z
N MET A 1 -0.98 8.21 -0.73
CA MET A 1 -1.90 9.36 -0.88
C MET A 1 -1.09 10.62 -1.17
N ASN A 2 -1.48 11.42 -2.17
CA ASN A 2 -0.87 12.73 -2.44
C ASN A 2 -1.62 13.86 -1.70
N LEU A 3 -1.06 15.07 -1.68
CA LEU A 3 -1.64 16.23 -0.96
C LEU A 3 -3.05 16.59 -1.46
N LYS A 4 -3.31 16.47 -2.77
CA LYS A 4 -4.61 16.82 -3.37
C LYS A 4 -5.70 15.85 -2.96
N ASP A 5 -5.40 14.55 -2.99
CA ASP A 5 -6.32 13.50 -2.52
C ASP A 5 -6.61 13.68 -1.02
N PHE A 6 -5.58 14.05 -0.25
CA PHE A 6 -5.72 14.36 1.17
C PHE A 6 -6.65 15.56 1.39
N GLN A 7 -6.44 16.68 0.68
CA GLN A 7 -7.31 17.86 0.76
C GLN A 7 -8.77 17.52 0.45
N ILE A 8 -9.02 16.78 -0.63
CA ILE A 8 -10.38 16.36 -1.02
C ILE A 8 -11.04 15.55 0.10
N ALA A 9 -10.31 14.57 0.66
CA ALA A 9 -10.81 13.75 1.76
C ALA A 9 -11.10 14.59 3.01
N MET A 10 -10.16 15.43 3.44
CA MET A 10 -10.31 16.25 4.65
C MET A 10 -11.44 17.28 4.53
N ILE A 11 -11.59 17.92 3.37
CA ILE A 11 -12.72 18.84 3.11
C ILE A 11 -14.05 18.11 3.23
N ARG A 12 -14.14 16.85 2.77
CA ARG A 12 -15.36 16.05 2.89
C ARG A 12 -15.72 15.82 4.36
N TYR A 13 -14.75 15.44 5.19
CA TYR A 13 -14.98 15.22 6.63
C TYR A 13 -15.26 16.53 7.38
N ALA A 14 -14.56 17.61 7.02
CA ALA A 14 -14.77 18.95 7.58
C ALA A 14 -16.20 19.47 7.37
N LYS A 15 -16.81 19.19 6.22
CA LYS A 15 -18.20 19.60 5.91
C LYS A 15 -19.27 18.84 6.69
N LEU A 16 -18.95 17.67 7.23
CA LEU A 16 -19.91 16.84 7.96
C LEU A 16 -20.16 17.35 9.39
N LYS A 17 -19.37 18.31 9.87
CA LYS A 17 -19.57 19.00 11.15
C LYS A 17 -19.40 20.52 11.01
N PRO A 18 -20.43 21.32 11.29
CA PRO A 18 -20.29 22.77 11.35
C PRO A 18 -19.69 23.15 12.70
N SER A 19 -18.35 23.22 12.79
CA SER A 19 -17.65 23.82 13.93
C SER A 19 -16.84 25.03 13.48
N SER A 20 -16.82 26.07 14.29
CA SER A 20 -15.90 27.21 14.16
C SER A 20 -14.42 26.83 14.41
N THR A 21 -14.16 25.62 14.89
CA THR A 21 -12.81 25.09 15.15
C THR A 21 -12.29 24.16 14.04
N THR A 22 -13.06 23.96 12.97
CA THR A 22 -12.62 23.12 11.84
C THR A 22 -11.51 23.84 11.05
N PRO A 23 -10.34 23.20 10.84
CA PRO A 23 -9.27 23.79 10.02
C PRO A 23 -9.75 24.05 8.58
N ASP A 24 -9.34 25.17 7.98
CA ASP A 24 -9.62 25.44 6.56
C ASP A 24 -8.67 24.65 5.67
N PHE A 25 -9.11 23.49 5.19
CA PHE A 25 -8.32 22.67 4.26
C PHE A 25 -8.25 23.21 2.82
N LYS A 26 -8.89 24.35 2.53
CA LYS A 26 -8.63 25.11 1.29
C LYS A 26 -7.37 25.95 1.39
N ASP A 27 -6.98 26.33 2.62
CA ASP A 27 -5.71 26.95 2.89
C ASP A 27 -4.59 25.90 2.65
N HIS A 28 -3.66 26.26 1.76
CA HIS A 28 -2.58 25.39 1.36
C HIS A 28 -1.63 25.05 2.52
N ASP A 29 -1.37 26.00 3.42
CA ASP A 29 -0.44 25.83 4.52
C ASP A 29 -1.03 24.93 5.60
N VAL A 30 -2.32 25.11 5.90
CA VAL A 30 -3.07 24.23 6.79
C VAL A 30 -3.10 22.79 6.25
N ALA A 31 -3.44 22.64 4.96
CA ALA A 31 -3.48 21.33 4.31
C ALA A 31 -2.11 20.65 4.27
N SER A 32 -1.06 21.41 3.93
CA SER A 32 0.32 20.90 3.87
C SER A 32 0.81 20.47 5.25
N PHE A 33 0.55 21.27 6.29
CA PHE A 33 0.92 20.92 7.66
C PHE A 33 0.27 19.61 8.11
N TRP A 34 -1.03 19.47 7.89
CA TRP A 34 -1.76 18.25 8.23
C TRP A 34 -1.30 17.04 7.42
N PHE A 35 -1.09 17.22 6.12
CA PHE A 35 -0.56 16.19 5.24
C PHE A 35 0.80 15.71 5.71
N GLU A 36 1.73 16.60 6.04
CA GLU A 36 3.06 16.22 6.53
C GLU A 36 3.01 15.36 7.79
N LYS A 37 2.03 15.57 8.67
CA LYS A 37 1.85 14.78 9.90
C LYS A 37 1.15 13.44 9.68
N LEU A 38 0.33 13.32 8.64
CA LEU A 38 -0.54 12.16 8.41
C LEU A 38 -0.20 11.37 7.14
N LYS A 39 0.72 11.84 6.27
CA LYS A 39 1.05 11.21 4.97
C LYS A 39 1.58 9.79 5.07
N HIS A 40 2.05 9.39 6.25
CA HIS A 40 2.53 8.05 6.55
C HIS A 40 1.40 7.06 6.89
N ILE A 41 0.20 7.57 7.19
CA ILE A 41 -0.98 6.77 7.51
C ILE A 41 -1.67 6.36 6.19
N PRO A 42 -1.95 5.06 5.98
CA PRO A 42 -2.77 4.58 4.86
C PRO A 42 -4.10 5.32 4.77
N ALA A 43 -4.55 5.63 3.54
CA ALA A 43 -5.75 6.42 3.34
C ALA A 43 -7.00 5.70 3.89
N ALA A 44 -7.04 4.37 3.77
CA ALA A 44 -8.10 3.55 4.35
C ALA A 44 -8.18 3.71 5.88
N ARG A 45 -7.04 3.61 6.58
CA ARG A 45 -6.99 3.73 8.05
C ARG A 45 -7.31 5.14 8.52
N LEU A 46 -6.82 6.16 7.80
CA LEU A 46 -7.19 7.54 8.06
C LEU A 46 -8.70 7.75 7.90
N GLY A 47 -9.31 7.15 6.88
CA GLY A 47 -10.76 7.22 6.65
C GLY A 47 -11.56 6.56 7.76
N GLU A 48 -11.17 5.36 8.20
CA GLU A 48 -11.76 4.68 9.36
C GLU A 48 -11.66 5.54 10.62
N ALA A 49 -10.47 6.07 10.91
CA ALA A 49 -10.24 6.91 12.09
C ALA A 49 -11.07 8.19 12.06
N MET A 50 -11.12 8.88 10.91
CA MET A 50 -11.97 10.06 10.74
C MET A 50 -13.46 9.71 10.84
N GLY A 51 -13.86 8.53 10.38
CA GLY A 51 -15.21 8.01 10.50
C GLY A 51 -15.64 7.74 11.94
N GLU A 52 -14.76 7.21 12.79
CA GLU A 52 -15.02 7.03 14.21
C GLU A 52 -15.08 8.39 14.95
N LEU A 53 -14.13 9.28 14.64
CA LEU A 53 -14.02 10.61 15.24
C LEU A 53 -15.13 11.58 14.79
N ILE A 54 -15.85 11.27 13.71
CA ILE A 54 -16.96 12.09 13.24
C ILE A 54 -18.12 12.17 14.23
N SER A 55 -18.19 11.23 15.18
CA SER A 55 -19.19 11.22 16.23
C SER A 55 -18.99 12.37 17.25
N LEU A 56 -17.79 12.95 17.30
CA LEU A 56 -17.44 14.04 18.22
C LEU A 56 -18.20 15.34 17.91
N GLN A 57 -18.29 16.22 18.91
CA GLN A 57 -18.88 17.56 18.76
C GLN A 57 -17.93 18.57 18.11
N TYR A 58 -16.64 18.22 17.98
CA TYR A 58 -15.58 19.07 17.43
C TYR A 58 -14.79 18.31 16.36
N PHE A 59 -14.12 19.06 15.47
CA PHE A 59 -13.19 18.45 14.52
C PHE A 59 -11.97 17.90 15.28
N PRO A 60 -11.58 16.63 15.07
CA PRO A 60 -10.51 16.01 15.84
C PRO A 60 -9.18 16.75 15.64
N CYS A 61 -8.30 16.74 16.64
CA CYS A 61 -6.94 17.22 16.43
C CYS A 61 -6.08 16.14 15.76
N ILE A 62 -4.91 16.52 15.24
CA ILE A 62 -3.97 15.59 14.58
C ILE A 62 -3.62 14.41 15.51
N ASP A 63 -3.45 14.67 16.80
CA ASP A 63 -3.09 13.63 17.76
C ASP A 63 -4.24 12.65 18.01
N ASP A 64 -5.49 13.09 17.99
CA ASP A 64 -6.65 12.19 18.10
C ASP A 64 -6.69 11.22 16.91
N VAL A 65 -6.49 11.76 15.70
CA VAL A 65 -6.42 10.98 14.47
C VAL A 65 -5.27 9.97 14.54
N ARG A 66 -4.09 10.39 15.00
CA ARG A 66 -2.91 9.51 15.12
C ARG A 66 -3.08 8.41 16.17
N LYS A 67 -3.63 8.74 17.34
CA LYS A 67 -3.92 7.76 18.40
C LYS A 67 -4.85 6.67 17.90
N LEU A 68 -5.90 7.06 17.19
CA LEU A 68 -6.87 6.11 16.66
C LEU A 68 -6.33 5.27 15.50
N CYS A 69 -5.44 5.86 14.69
CA CYS A 69 -4.71 5.12 13.65
C CYS A 69 -3.70 4.11 14.22
N GLY A 70 -3.44 4.13 15.54
CA GLY A 70 -2.45 3.32 16.22
C GLY A 70 -1.06 3.92 16.02
N GLU A 71 -0.30 4.09 17.12
CA GLU A 71 1.10 4.48 17.05
C GLU A 71 1.89 3.43 16.25
N GLN A 72 2.21 3.77 14.99
CA GLN A 72 3.23 3.20 14.10
C GLN A 72 3.17 1.73 13.66
N ASN A 73 2.22 0.90 14.09
CA ASN A 73 2.14 -0.50 13.63
C ASN A 73 0.98 -0.72 12.66
N PHE A 74 1.15 -0.32 11.40
CA PHE A 74 0.23 -0.74 10.34
C PHE A 74 0.27 -2.26 10.18
N SER A 75 -0.91 -2.87 10.05
CA SER A 75 -0.99 -4.30 9.72
C SER A 75 -0.39 -4.55 8.34
N ASP A 76 0.05 -5.78 8.07
CA ASP A 76 0.57 -6.13 6.75
C ASP A 76 -0.54 -6.00 5.69
N GLU A 77 -1.77 -6.26 6.10
CA GLU A 77 -2.98 -6.09 5.31
C GLU A 77 -3.22 -4.62 4.91
N ASP A 78 -2.98 -3.66 5.82
CA ASP A 78 -3.13 -2.24 5.50
C ASP A 78 -2.07 -1.76 4.50
N ILE A 79 -0.83 -2.21 4.67
CA ILE A 79 0.27 -1.88 3.75
C ILE A 79 0.01 -2.50 2.37
N ALA A 80 -0.45 -3.75 2.33
CA ALA A 80 -0.78 -4.45 1.10
C ALA A 80 -1.98 -3.83 0.36
N ARG A 81 -2.98 -3.31 1.10
CA ARG A 81 -4.15 -2.64 0.50
C ARG A 81 -3.75 -1.42 -0.34
N GLU A 82 -2.75 -0.67 0.13
CA GLU A 82 -2.21 0.54 -0.53
C GLU A 82 -1.18 0.23 -1.62
N PHE A 83 -0.73 -1.02 -1.75
CA PHE A 83 0.30 -1.39 -2.73
C PHE A 83 -0.19 -1.23 -4.17
N VAL A 84 -1.30 -1.87 -4.54
CA VAL A 84 -1.79 -1.87 -5.93
C VAL A 84 -2.14 -0.45 -6.43
N PRO A 85 -2.86 0.40 -5.66
CA PRO A 85 -3.09 1.78 -6.08
C PRO A 85 -1.80 2.59 -6.27
N ALA A 86 -0.82 2.41 -5.39
CA ALA A 86 0.48 3.08 -5.52
C ALA A 86 1.25 2.57 -6.76
N LEU A 87 1.13 1.28 -7.07
CA LEU A 87 1.75 0.66 -8.23
C LEU A 87 1.14 1.19 -9.54
N VAL A 88 -0.18 1.19 -9.65
CA VAL A 88 -0.90 1.74 -10.81
C VAL A 88 -0.53 3.20 -11.04
N SER A 89 -0.54 4.02 -9.98
CA SER A 89 -0.14 5.42 -10.07
C SER A 89 1.31 5.60 -10.52
N ALA A 90 2.21 4.69 -10.12
CA ALA A 90 3.60 4.71 -10.59
C ALA A 90 3.72 4.32 -12.07
N ILE A 91 2.96 3.31 -12.54
CA ILE A 91 2.95 2.89 -13.95
C ILE A 91 2.47 4.04 -14.83
N GLU A 92 1.33 4.64 -14.48
CA GLU A 92 0.74 5.78 -15.22
C GLU A 92 1.71 6.98 -15.29
N ARG A 93 2.47 7.21 -14.22
CA ARG A 93 3.35 8.38 -14.12
C ARG A 93 4.71 8.19 -14.81
N PHE A 94 5.31 7.01 -14.69
CA PHE A 94 6.70 6.78 -15.07
C PHE A 94 6.83 5.89 -16.31
N GLY A 95 5.87 4.99 -16.54
CA GLY A 95 5.96 3.99 -17.59
C GLY A 95 7.18 3.06 -17.45
N SER A 96 7.37 2.19 -18.45
CA SER A 96 8.52 1.27 -18.49
C SER A 96 9.90 1.97 -18.49
N PRO A 97 10.13 3.06 -19.27
CA PRO A 97 11.49 3.61 -19.40
C PRO A 97 12.08 4.23 -18.13
N ASN A 98 11.25 4.71 -17.21
CA ASN A 98 11.69 5.50 -16.04
C ASN A 98 11.70 4.66 -14.74
N MET A 99 12.30 3.48 -14.80
CA MET A 99 12.33 2.51 -13.70
C MET A 99 12.92 3.09 -12.39
N GLU A 100 14.03 3.83 -12.45
CA GLU A 100 14.70 4.35 -11.25
C GLU A 100 13.85 5.41 -10.52
N ASP A 101 13.13 6.25 -11.27
CA ASP A 101 12.20 7.22 -10.68
C ASP A 101 10.98 6.53 -10.04
N ALA A 102 10.46 5.48 -10.69
CA ALA A 102 9.40 4.65 -10.13
C ALA A 102 9.85 3.96 -8.83
N LYS A 103 11.07 3.42 -8.81
CA LYS A 103 11.68 2.79 -7.62
C LYS A 103 11.83 3.78 -6.47
N LYS A 104 12.33 4.98 -6.75
CA LYS A 104 12.44 6.07 -5.76
C LYS A 104 11.07 6.48 -5.23
N HIS A 105 10.06 6.55 -6.09
CA HIS A 105 8.70 6.92 -5.73
C HIS A 105 8.01 5.86 -4.84
N LEU A 106 8.11 4.59 -5.22
CA LEU A 106 7.48 3.47 -4.50
C LEU A 106 8.16 3.19 -3.16
N GLY A 107 9.48 3.43 -3.10
CA GLY A 107 10.30 3.13 -1.94
C GLY A 107 10.66 1.64 -1.82
N PRO A 108 11.59 1.28 -0.93
CA PRO A 108 12.22 -0.04 -0.90
C PRO A 108 11.26 -1.18 -0.58
N VAL A 109 10.26 -0.94 0.27
CA VAL A 109 9.29 -1.98 0.66
C VAL A 109 8.40 -2.36 -0.51
N ARG A 110 7.78 -1.38 -1.18
CA ARG A 110 6.92 -1.63 -2.35
C ARG A 110 7.72 -2.11 -3.55
N TRP A 111 8.95 -1.64 -3.71
CA TRP A 111 9.83 -2.14 -4.76
C TRP A 111 10.10 -3.63 -4.63
N GLY A 112 10.36 -4.14 -3.42
CA GLY A 112 10.54 -5.58 -3.23
C GLY A 112 9.30 -6.41 -3.55
N MET A 113 8.10 -5.83 -3.45
CA MET A 113 6.86 -6.48 -3.91
C MET A 113 6.79 -6.51 -5.45
N VAL A 114 7.24 -5.45 -6.14
CA VAL A 114 7.36 -5.43 -7.61
C VAL A 114 8.31 -6.51 -8.11
N GLU A 115 9.46 -6.68 -7.45
CA GLU A 115 10.41 -7.76 -7.78
C GLU A 115 9.76 -9.16 -7.65
N MET A 116 8.88 -9.36 -6.65
CA MET A 116 8.14 -10.61 -6.49
C MET A 116 7.14 -10.90 -7.63
N ILE A 117 6.66 -9.87 -8.32
CA ILE A 117 5.72 -9.99 -9.45
C ILE A 117 6.47 -10.29 -10.76
N GLY A 118 7.80 -10.19 -10.77
CA GLY A 118 8.63 -10.38 -11.97
C GLY A 118 9.43 -9.13 -12.36
N GLY A 119 9.36 -8.07 -11.57
CA GLY A 119 10.08 -6.82 -11.81
C GLY A 119 9.25 -5.78 -12.56
N TRP A 120 9.85 -4.60 -12.77
CA TRP A 120 9.15 -3.42 -13.28
C TRP A 120 8.59 -3.60 -14.70
N ASN A 121 9.40 -4.16 -15.62
CA ASN A 121 8.97 -4.37 -17.00
C ASN A 121 7.75 -5.30 -17.07
N SER A 122 7.78 -6.42 -16.35
CA SER A 122 6.63 -7.34 -16.28
C SER A 122 5.38 -6.66 -15.74
N VAL A 123 5.52 -5.77 -14.77
CA VAL A 123 4.39 -5.00 -14.24
C VAL A 123 3.86 -3.99 -15.26
N CYS A 124 4.73 -3.35 -16.03
CA CYS A 124 4.35 -2.39 -17.07
C CYS A 124 3.73 -3.04 -18.31
N ASP A 125 3.97 -4.33 -18.53
CA ASP A 125 3.40 -5.07 -19.67
C ASP A 125 1.91 -5.41 -19.48
N TYR A 126 1.40 -5.36 -18.24
CA TYR A 126 -0.03 -5.58 -17.98
C TYR A 126 -0.86 -4.35 -18.35
N ASP A 127 -2.00 -4.59 -18.99
CA ASP A 127 -3.00 -3.55 -19.19
C ASP A 127 -3.86 -3.29 -17.94
N TYR A 128 -4.70 -2.26 -17.99
CA TYR A 128 -5.53 -1.86 -16.86
C TYR A 128 -6.55 -2.94 -16.43
N ASP A 129 -7.11 -3.67 -17.39
CA ASP A 129 -8.11 -4.72 -17.11
C ASP A 129 -7.45 -5.95 -16.49
N GLU A 130 -6.25 -6.31 -16.95
CA GLU A 130 -5.41 -7.33 -16.35
C GLU A 130 -5.03 -6.98 -14.91
N ILE A 131 -4.58 -5.74 -14.67
CA ILE A 131 -4.26 -5.27 -13.31
C ILE A 131 -5.48 -5.35 -12.38
N LYS A 132 -6.67 -5.00 -12.88
CA LYS A 132 -7.91 -5.08 -12.10
C LYS A 132 -8.22 -6.52 -11.71
N ASN A 133 -8.01 -7.48 -12.60
CA ASN A 133 -8.20 -8.90 -12.33
C ASN A 133 -7.14 -9.48 -11.38
N LEU A 134 -5.91 -8.95 -11.44
CA LEU A 134 -4.78 -9.39 -10.61
C LEU A 134 -4.70 -8.70 -9.25
N THR A 135 -5.49 -7.65 -9.01
CA THR A 135 -5.43 -6.82 -7.79
C THR A 135 -5.50 -7.65 -6.51
N ALA A 136 -6.37 -8.65 -6.44
CA ALA A 136 -6.48 -9.53 -5.27
C ALA A 136 -5.20 -10.36 -5.06
N GLN A 137 -4.69 -10.96 -6.13
CA GLN A 137 -3.48 -11.79 -6.11
C GLN A 137 -2.24 -10.96 -5.72
N TRP A 138 -2.12 -9.74 -6.25
CA TRP A 138 -1.01 -8.85 -5.91
C TRP A 138 -1.06 -8.34 -4.48
N ARG A 139 -2.26 -8.16 -3.91
CA ARG A 139 -2.41 -7.87 -2.47
C ARG A 139 -1.98 -9.06 -1.62
N GLU A 140 -2.38 -10.28 -1.97
CA GLU A 140 -1.94 -11.49 -1.26
C GLU A 140 -0.42 -11.66 -1.32
N LEU A 141 0.18 -11.46 -2.50
CA LEU A 141 1.63 -11.47 -2.66
C LEU A 141 2.32 -10.41 -1.80
N ALA A 142 1.76 -9.20 -1.72
CA ALA A 142 2.28 -8.14 -0.86
C ALA A 142 2.23 -8.54 0.63
N ILE A 143 1.15 -9.18 1.09
CA ILE A 143 1.05 -9.70 2.47
C ILE A 143 2.13 -10.76 2.72
N ILE A 144 2.31 -11.72 1.79
CA ILE A 144 3.35 -12.76 1.89
C ILE A 144 4.74 -12.12 1.98
N TYR A 145 5.03 -11.15 1.12
CA TYR A 145 6.29 -10.42 1.13
C TYR A 145 6.55 -9.74 2.48
N LEU A 146 5.55 -9.03 3.02
CA LEU A 146 5.66 -8.31 4.28
C LEU A 146 5.90 -9.25 5.46
N LYS A 147 5.15 -10.35 5.53
CA LYS A 147 5.32 -11.41 6.54
C LYS A 147 6.73 -11.99 6.49
N LYS A 148 7.23 -12.32 5.29
CA LYS A 148 8.60 -12.83 5.09
C LYS A 148 9.66 -11.82 5.51
N ASN A 149 9.48 -10.55 5.15
CA ASN A 149 10.44 -9.49 5.46
C ASN A 149 10.49 -9.17 6.97
N ARG A 150 9.34 -9.23 7.66
CA ARG A 150 9.29 -9.14 9.13
C ARG A 150 9.98 -10.33 9.80
N ALA A 151 9.70 -11.56 9.37
CA ALA A 151 10.38 -12.75 9.88
C ALA A 151 11.91 -12.65 9.73
N ASN A 152 12.39 -12.22 8.55
CA ASN A 152 13.81 -12.05 8.28
C ASN A 152 14.47 -10.95 9.13
N LYS A 153 13.75 -9.86 9.45
CA LYS A 153 14.26 -8.78 10.33
C LYS A 153 14.33 -9.17 11.80
N THR A 154 13.56 -10.18 12.23
CA THR A 154 13.48 -10.59 13.65
C THR A 154 14.47 -11.72 13.99
N GLY A 155 15.18 -12.26 12.98
CA GLY A 155 16.29 -13.20 13.15
C GLY A 155 15.93 -14.64 12.77
N GLY A 156 16.66 -15.21 11.79
CA GLY A 156 16.80 -16.65 11.59
C GLY A 156 15.98 -17.27 10.45
N LEU A 157 16.68 -17.62 9.37
CA LEU A 157 16.39 -18.67 8.37
C LEU A 157 14.98 -19.30 8.41
N ILE A 158 14.13 -18.92 7.46
CA ILE A 158 13.12 -19.84 6.92
C ILE A 158 13.65 -20.31 5.56
N GLU A 159 14.35 -21.46 5.56
CA GLU A 159 14.53 -22.25 4.35
C GLU A 159 13.14 -22.64 3.86
N ILE A 160 12.69 -22.01 2.77
CA ILE A 160 11.52 -22.47 2.04
C ILE A 160 12.02 -23.65 1.20
N ASP A 161 11.72 -24.86 1.66
CA ASP A 161 12.03 -26.10 0.96
C ASP A 161 11.47 -26.00 -0.47
N ARG A 162 12.35 -25.92 -1.47
CA ARG A 162 11.93 -25.98 -2.87
C ARG A 162 11.37 -27.38 -3.09
N PRO A 163 10.16 -27.55 -3.65
CA PRO A 163 9.68 -28.88 -3.99
C PRO A 163 10.69 -29.51 -4.95
N LYS A 164 11.34 -30.60 -4.50
CA LYS A 164 12.19 -31.42 -5.34
C LYS A 164 11.30 -31.98 -6.46
N ASN A 165 11.58 -31.57 -7.70
CA ASN A 165 11.02 -32.20 -8.88
C ASN A 165 11.37 -33.69 -8.85
N ASN A 166 10.47 -34.53 -8.36
CA ASN A 166 10.52 -35.97 -8.58
C ASN A 166 9.99 -36.23 -10.00
N LEU A 167 10.78 -35.88 -11.01
CA LEU A 167 10.64 -36.46 -12.34
C LEU A 167 11.34 -37.83 -12.32
N THR A 168 10.66 -38.82 -11.75
CA THR A 168 10.97 -40.23 -12.01
C THR A 168 10.09 -40.68 -13.17
N LEU A 169 10.51 -40.39 -14.39
CA LEU A 169 10.01 -41.10 -15.58
C LEU A 169 10.72 -42.46 -15.65
N ALA A 170 10.27 -43.39 -14.82
CA ALA A 170 10.50 -44.81 -15.04
C ALA A 170 9.32 -45.33 -15.86
N ASN A 171 9.54 -45.52 -17.16
CA ASN A 171 8.79 -46.51 -17.94
C ASN A 171 9.74 -47.10 -18.98
N SER A 172 10.48 -48.12 -18.53
CA SER A 172 11.12 -49.09 -19.40
C SER A 172 10.03 -49.92 -20.05
N ASN A 173 9.71 -49.60 -21.31
CA ASN A 173 8.98 -50.51 -22.18
C ASN A 173 9.81 -51.78 -22.38
N LYS A 174 9.38 -52.88 -21.76
CA LYS A 174 9.62 -54.23 -22.27
C LYS A 174 8.63 -54.46 -23.42
N ILE A 175 9.14 -54.58 -24.63
CA ILE A 175 8.43 -55.23 -25.74
C ILE A 175 9.42 -56.25 -26.31
N GLU A 176 8.99 -57.51 -26.17
CA GLU A 176 9.39 -58.75 -26.87
C GLU A 176 10.83 -59.26 -26.78
#